data_AF-A0A538SX74-F1
#
_entry.id   AF-A0A538SX74-F1
#
_cell.length_a   1.000
_cell.length_b   1.000
_cell.length_c   1.000
_cell.angle_alpha   90.00
_cell.angle_beta   90.00
_cell.angle_gamma   90.00
#
_symmetry.space_group_name_H-M   'P 1'
#
loop_
_entity.id
_entity.type
_entity.pdbx_description
1 polymer ?
#
loop_
_entity_poly.entity_id
_entity_poly.type
_entity_poly.pdbx_seq_one_letter_code
_entity_poly.pdbx_strand_id
1 'polypeptide(L)'
;MTTAPASSVASAAPATGLGAFLTQILSDRDRFFSEVVEGEGLHSKLVHALWTLIGLSALYGAAAGAYASPAQSVSAAIKLPLLFLGTLAICFPGFFVIQVLVGSRLRLSQVLALVLGALSLSAILLAAVVPITLFFLLTGANYHFLMLLHVLIVLGAGLLGMAALHDGLAFACEKRGVYPKNAMTIMKVWAVLFAFVGIQMGWNLQPFVGDRGRPFQPFRHNEGNFYTAVVYSVGRIMHGEGTAPTLPSVTPGPAVGNPPGLRTPSLIDSGGARSR
;
A
#
# COMPACT_ATOMS: atom_id res chain seq x y z
N MET A 1 56.85 6.49 31.81
CA MET A 1 55.89 5.64 31.07
C MET A 1 54.54 5.78 31.76
N THR A 2 53.72 6.68 31.26
CA THR A 2 52.44 7.06 31.86
C THR A 2 51.35 6.26 31.15
N THR A 3 50.75 5.30 31.85
CA THR A 3 49.64 4.48 31.35
C THR A 3 48.36 5.32 31.34
N ALA A 4 47.80 5.53 30.14
CA ALA A 4 46.48 6.15 29.97
C ALA A 4 45.39 5.19 30.48
N PRO A 5 44.32 5.67 31.15
CA PRO A 5 43.23 4.82 31.57
C PRO A 5 42.35 4.46 30.36
N ALA A 6 41.99 3.18 30.26
CA ALA A 6 41.01 2.70 29.31
C ALA A 6 39.63 3.28 29.67
N SER A 7 39.05 4.06 28.76
CA SER A 7 37.68 4.55 28.86
C SER A 7 36.74 3.35 28.80
N SER A 8 36.04 3.06 29.91
CA SER A 8 34.97 2.08 29.91
C SER A 8 33.84 2.57 29.00
N VAL A 9 33.47 1.77 28.01
CA VAL A 9 32.25 1.97 27.25
C VAL A 9 31.09 1.72 28.20
N ALA A 10 30.60 2.79 28.82
CA ALA A 10 29.40 2.76 29.61
C ALA A 10 28.25 2.25 28.73
N SER A 11 27.67 1.12 29.12
CA SER A 11 26.42 0.58 28.57
C SER A 11 25.34 1.64 28.67
N ALA A 12 25.06 2.34 27.55
CA ALA A 12 23.95 3.27 27.46
C ALA A 12 22.65 2.52 27.77
N ALA A 13 21.82 3.08 28.65
CA ALA A 13 20.49 2.56 28.98
C ALA A 13 19.69 2.30 27.68
N PRO A 14 18.80 1.29 27.65
CA PRO A 14 17.98 1.03 26.48
C PRO A 14 17.16 2.29 26.19
N ALA A 15 17.49 2.98 25.10
CA ALA A 15 16.76 4.15 24.67
C ALA A 15 15.31 3.72 24.42
N THR A 16 14.38 4.27 25.19
CA THR A 16 12.95 4.01 25.04
C THR A 16 12.34 5.12 24.21
N GLY A 17 11.70 4.76 23.10
CA GLY A 17 10.95 5.70 22.26
C GLY A 17 11.13 5.49 20.76
N LEU A 18 10.42 6.31 19.97
CA LEU A 18 10.39 6.23 18.52
C LEU A 18 11.78 6.39 17.89
N GLY A 19 12.60 7.32 18.36
CA GLY A 19 13.95 7.53 17.83
C GLY A 19 14.84 6.29 18.01
N ALA A 20 14.72 5.60 19.15
CA ALA A 20 15.46 4.36 19.40
C ALA A 20 15.00 3.23 18.46
N PHE A 21 13.69 3.10 18.25
CA PHE A 21 13.14 2.15 17.29
C PHE A 21 13.64 2.42 15.87
N LEU A 22 13.63 3.69 15.43
CA LEU A 22 14.12 4.08 14.10
C LEU A 22 15.61 3.78 13.93
N THR A 23 16.45 4.09 14.92
CA THR A 23 17.88 3.75 14.90
C THR A 23 18.10 2.24 14.84
N GLN A 24 17.36 1.48 15.65
CA GLN A 24 17.45 0.02 15.65
C GLN A 24 17.06 -0.59 14.30
N ILE A 25 15.96 -0.12 13.69
CA ILE A 25 15.48 -0.72 12.44
C ILE A 25 16.25 -0.26 11.20
N LEU A 26 16.92 0.89 11.25
CA LEU A 26 17.73 1.41 10.15
C LEU A 26 19.20 1.00 10.25
N SER A 27 19.79 1.12 11.43
CA SER A 27 21.24 0.96 11.65
C SER A 27 21.60 -0.36 12.31
N ASP A 28 20.83 -0.79 13.33
CA ASP A 28 21.15 -1.97 14.16
C ASP A 28 20.15 -3.12 13.96
N ARG A 29 19.87 -3.46 12.69
CA ARG A 29 18.80 -4.39 12.32
C ARG A 29 18.93 -5.75 13.01
N ASP A 30 20.14 -6.27 13.11
CA ASP A 30 20.44 -7.53 13.79
C ASP A 30 20.00 -7.51 15.26
N ARG A 31 20.19 -6.37 15.94
CA ARG A 31 19.75 -6.17 17.32
C ARG A 31 18.23 -6.10 17.42
N PHE A 32 17.57 -5.40 16.50
CA PHE A 32 16.11 -5.40 16.44
C PHE A 32 15.57 -6.83 16.33
N PHE A 33 16.10 -7.61 15.38
CA PHE A 33 15.68 -8.99 15.14
C PHE A 33 15.99 -9.90 16.33
N SER A 34 17.17 -9.79 16.93
CA SER A 34 17.54 -10.61 18.09
C SER A 34 16.60 -10.38 19.26
N GLU A 35 16.38 -9.12 19.63
CA GLU A 35 15.54 -8.77 20.77
C GLU A 35 14.06 -9.16 20.52
N VAL A 36 13.56 -9.09 19.27
CA VAL A 36 12.20 -9.57 18.93
C VAL A 36 12.09 -11.09 19.09
N VAL A 37 13.09 -11.84 18.66
CA VAL A 37 13.16 -13.30 18.83
C VAL A 37 13.28 -13.69 20.31
N GLU A 38 13.93 -12.87 21.13
CA GLU A 38 14.02 -13.04 22.59
C GLU A 38 12.73 -12.61 23.31
N GLY A 39 11.85 -11.87 22.64
CA GLY A 39 10.62 -11.34 23.23
C GLY A 39 10.85 -10.07 24.06
N GLU A 40 12.00 -9.43 23.93
CA GLU A 40 12.37 -8.21 24.65
C GLU A 40 11.72 -6.97 24.02
N GLY A 41 11.00 -6.22 24.86
CA GLY A 41 10.38 -4.95 24.46
C GLY A 41 9.30 -5.09 23.37
N LEU A 42 8.70 -6.28 23.23
CA LEU A 42 7.86 -6.63 22.09
C LEU A 42 6.65 -5.71 21.89
N HIS A 43 5.96 -5.36 22.98
CA HIS A 43 4.83 -4.43 22.93
C HIS A 43 5.24 -3.05 22.42
N SER A 44 6.35 -2.52 22.94
CA SER A 44 6.91 -1.24 22.49
C SER A 44 7.23 -1.29 21.00
N LYS A 45 7.92 -2.33 20.52
CA LYS A 45 8.27 -2.47 19.11
C LYS A 45 7.05 -2.57 18.20
N LEU A 46 6.03 -3.33 18.60
CA LEU A 46 4.76 -3.42 17.86
C LEU A 46 4.10 -2.06 17.71
N VAL A 47 3.99 -1.31 18.81
CA VAL A 47 3.37 0.03 18.82
C VAL A 47 4.17 1.00 17.96
N HIS A 48 5.51 1.06 18.11
CA HIS A 48 6.35 1.95 17.32
C HIS A 48 6.35 1.58 15.83
N ALA A 49 6.41 0.29 15.49
CA ALA A 49 6.33 -0.17 14.11
C ALA A 49 4.98 0.18 13.47
N LEU A 50 3.88 -0.02 14.20
CA LEU A 50 2.53 0.30 13.74
C LEU A 50 2.35 1.81 13.50
N TRP A 51 2.74 2.65 14.46
CA TRP A 51 2.64 4.10 14.31
C TRP A 51 3.56 4.65 13.23
N THR A 52 4.77 4.09 13.11
CA THR A 52 5.69 4.44 12.02
C THR A 52 5.09 4.08 10.67
N LEU A 53 4.54 2.86 10.53
CA LEU A 53 3.86 2.42 9.32
C LEU A 53 2.70 3.36 8.96
N ILE A 54 1.79 3.62 9.90
CA ILE A 54 0.61 4.47 9.66
C ILE A 54 1.04 5.89 9.30
N GLY A 55 1.88 6.53 10.12
CA GLY A 55 2.26 7.94 9.94
C GLY A 55 3.04 8.18 8.65
N LEU A 56 4.05 7.36 8.37
CA LEU A 56 4.94 7.58 7.22
C LEU A 56 4.31 7.15 5.90
N SER A 57 3.50 6.08 5.89
CA SER A 57 2.73 5.73 4.69
C SER A 57 1.61 6.75 4.43
N ALA A 58 0.99 7.31 5.46
CA ALA A 58 0.03 8.40 5.28
C ALA A 58 0.68 9.66 4.70
N LEU A 59 1.88 10.02 5.19
CA LEU A 59 2.66 11.14 4.64
C LEU A 59 2.97 10.95 3.15
N TYR A 60 3.45 9.76 2.77
CA TYR A 60 3.70 9.46 1.37
C TYR A 60 2.42 9.43 0.53
N GLY A 61 1.34 8.83 1.05
CA GLY A 61 0.02 8.83 0.41
C GLY A 61 -0.50 10.24 0.14
N ALA A 62 -0.33 11.15 1.11
CA ALA A 62 -0.67 12.56 0.95
C ALA A 62 0.10 13.22 -0.20
N ALA A 63 1.42 13.00 -0.27
CA ALA A 63 2.27 13.51 -1.35
C ALA A 63 1.84 12.96 -2.71
N ALA A 64 1.53 11.66 -2.79
CA ALA A 64 1.08 11.01 -4.02
C ALA A 64 -0.27 11.55 -4.52
N GLY A 65 -1.22 11.78 -3.61
CA GLY A 65 -2.55 12.30 -3.96
C GLY A 65 -2.58 13.81 -4.24
N ALA A 66 -1.54 14.55 -3.85
CA ALA A 66 -1.47 16.00 -3.99
C ALA A 66 -1.48 16.49 -5.45
N TYR A 67 -1.18 15.61 -6.41
CA TYR A 67 -1.25 15.96 -7.83
C TYR A 67 -2.64 16.43 -8.29
N ALA A 68 -3.70 15.79 -7.79
CA ALA A 68 -5.06 16.03 -8.27
C ALA A 68 -5.79 17.12 -7.48
N SER A 69 -5.88 16.95 -6.16
CA SER A 69 -6.58 17.87 -5.26
C SER A 69 -6.23 17.61 -3.79
N PRO A 70 -6.45 18.58 -2.88
CA PRO A 70 -6.29 18.36 -1.44
C PRO A 70 -7.18 17.23 -0.90
N ALA A 71 -8.41 17.09 -1.42
CA ALA A 71 -9.30 15.98 -1.05
C ALA A 71 -8.71 14.61 -1.46
N GLN A 72 -8.09 14.53 -2.64
CA GLN A 72 -7.40 13.33 -3.10
C GLN A 72 -6.16 13.02 -2.25
N SER A 73 -5.41 14.05 -1.83
CA SER A 73 -4.29 13.92 -0.91
C SER A 73 -4.70 13.26 0.41
N VAL A 74 -5.76 13.76 1.06
CA VAL A 74 -6.29 13.18 2.30
C VAL A 74 -6.80 11.75 2.07
N SER A 75 -7.51 11.50 0.96
CA SER A 75 -7.99 10.16 0.62
C SER A 75 -6.83 9.16 0.47
N ALA A 76 -5.79 9.52 -0.29
CA ALA A 76 -4.61 8.68 -0.49
C ALA A 76 -3.80 8.48 0.80
N ALA A 77 -3.72 9.49 1.66
CA ALA A 77 -3.09 9.41 2.98
C ALA A 77 -3.76 8.38 3.90
N ILE A 78 -5.08 8.24 3.81
CA ILE A 78 -5.83 7.23 4.57
C ILE A 78 -5.71 5.84 3.91
N LYS A 79 -5.80 5.79 2.58
CA LYS A 79 -5.80 4.53 1.83
C LYS A 79 -4.47 3.78 1.90
N LEU A 80 -3.33 4.47 1.94
CA LEU A 80 -2.03 3.78 1.90
C LEU A 80 -1.72 2.99 3.19
N PRO A 81 -1.97 3.50 4.40
CA PRO A 81 -1.94 2.69 5.61
C PRO A 81 -2.91 1.50 5.54
N LEU A 82 -4.14 1.73 5.05
CA LEU A 82 -5.15 0.68 4.89
C LEU A 82 -4.72 -0.40 3.88
N LEU A 83 -3.99 -0.03 2.83
CA LEU A 83 -3.40 -0.97 1.89
C LEU A 83 -2.46 -1.94 2.60
N PHE A 84 -1.48 -1.43 3.35
CA PHE A 84 -0.51 -2.25 4.05
C PHE A 84 -1.15 -3.10 5.15
N LEU A 85 -2.00 -2.49 5.99
CA LEU A 85 -2.66 -3.18 7.10
C LEU A 85 -3.71 -4.18 6.63
N GLY A 86 -4.46 -3.86 5.59
CA GLY A 86 -5.44 -4.76 4.98
C GLY A 86 -4.76 -5.97 4.33
N THR A 87 -3.67 -5.75 3.60
CA THR A 87 -2.87 -6.85 3.03
C THR A 87 -2.30 -7.73 4.13
N LEU A 88 -1.78 -7.14 5.21
CA LEU A 88 -1.33 -7.88 6.38
C LEU A 88 -2.46 -8.70 7.01
N ALA A 89 -3.62 -8.10 7.25
CA ALA A 89 -4.76 -8.77 7.87
C ALA A 89 -5.23 -9.99 7.06
N ILE A 90 -5.18 -9.92 5.74
CA ILE A 90 -5.55 -11.02 4.84
C ILE A 90 -4.47 -12.10 4.82
N CYS A 91 -3.20 -11.74 4.66
CA CYS A 91 -2.12 -12.69 4.41
C CYS A 91 -1.50 -13.28 5.69
N PHE A 92 -1.62 -12.62 6.83
CA PHE A 92 -0.97 -13.01 8.08
C PHE A 92 -1.52 -14.28 8.75
N PRO A 93 -2.85 -14.52 8.83
CA PRO A 93 -3.39 -15.70 9.50
C PRO A 93 -2.88 -17.01 8.88
N GLY A 94 -2.93 -17.11 7.54
CA GLY A 94 -2.44 -18.28 6.81
C GLY A 94 -0.93 -18.48 6.98
N PHE A 95 -0.16 -17.40 6.92
CA PHE A 95 1.28 -17.44 7.17
C PHE A 95 1.62 -18.01 8.54
N PHE A 96 0.97 -17.49 9.59
CA PHE A 96 1.23 -17.94 10.96
C PHE A 96 0.88 -19.42 11.17
N VAL A 97 -0.24 -19.90 10.63
CA VAL A 97 -0.64 -21.31 10.75
C VAL A 97 0.38 -22.23 10.08
N ILE A 98 0.77 -21.95 8.83
CA ILE A 98 1.76 -22.75 8.09
C ILE A 98 3.12 -22.71 8.81
N GLN A 99 3.51 -21.54 9.32
CA GLN A 99 4.73 -21.34 10.07
C GLN A 99 4.78 -22.24 11.32
N VAL A 100 3.69 -22.34 12.08
CA VAL A 100 3.56 -23.25 13.23
C VAL A 100 3.61 -24.71 12.80
N LEU A 101 2.93 -25.10 11.72
CA LEU A 101 2.92 -26.47 11.20
C LEU A 101 4.30 -26.97 10.76
N VAL A 102 5.16 -26.07 10.27
CA VAL A 102 6.56 -26.39 9.90
C VAL A 102 7.50 -26.41 11.11
N GLY A 103 6.98 -26.18 12.31
CA GLY A 103 7.73 -26.32 13.56
C GLY A 103 8.47 -25.05 14.00
N SER A 104 8.04 -23.88 13.54
CA SER A 104 8.54 -22.61 14.04
C SER A 104 8.27 -22.45 15.53
N ARG A 105 9.27 -22.03 16.29
CA ARG A 105 9.15 -21.81 17.74
C ARG A 105 8.78 -20.37 18.13
N LEU A 106 8.57 -19.49 17.14
CA LEU A 106 8.21 -18.09 17.36
C LEU A 106 6.73 -17.93 17.73
N ARG A 107 6.44 -17.06 18.70
CA ARG A 107 5.09 -16.67 19.10
C ARG A 107 4.45 -15.73 18.08
N LEU A 108 3.12 -15.69 18.04
CA LEU A 108 2.34 -14.82 17.15
C LEU A 108 2.81 -13.36 17.17
N SER A 109 3.01 -12.82 18.37
CA SER A 109 3.45 -11.43 18.57
C SER A 109 4.86 -11.17 18.05
N GLN A 110 5.76 -12.17 18.08
CA GLN A 110 7.11 -12.06 17.54
C GLN A 110 7.07 -12.03 16.01
N VAL A 111 6.33 -12.95 15.40
CA VAL A 111 6.14 -12.97 13.94
C VAL A 111 5.49 -11.67 13.47
N LEU A 112 4.47 -11.20 14.19
CA LEU A 112 3.82 -9.93 13.88
C LEU A 112 4.77 -8.74 14.00
N ALA A 113 5.63 -8.69 15.03
CA ALA A 113 6.62 -7.62 15.20
C ALA A 113 7.68 -7.62 14.10
N LEU A 114 8.12 -8.81 13.64
CA LEU A 114 9.03 -8.95 12.51
C LEU A 114 8.40 -8.38 11.24
N VAL A 115 7.17 -8.80 10.94
CA VAL A 115 6.45 -8.35 9.73
C VAL A 115 6.13 -6.85 9.80
N LEU A 116 5.59 -6.35 10.92
CA LEU A 116 5.34 -4.92 11.10
C LEU A 116 6.63 -4.10 11.04
N GLY A 117 7.75 -4.62 11.54
CA GLY A 117 9.06 -4.02 11.37
C GLY A 117 9.40 -3.83 9.89
N ALA A 118 9.28 -4.88 9.07
CA ALA A 118 9.52 -4.82 7.63
C ALA A 118 8.58 -3.84 6.89
N LEU A 119 7.30 -3.82 7.26
CA LEU A 119 6.35 -2.87 6.70
C LEU A 119 6.66 -1.42 7.12
N SER A 120 7.09 -1.21 8.37
CA SER A 120 7.52 0.11 8.84
C SER A 120 8.78 0.58 8.12
N LEU A 121 9.72 -0.31 7.82
CA LEU A 121 10.88 0.01 7.00
C LEU A 121 10.47 0.42 5.57
N SER A 122 9.50 -0.30 4.98
CA SER A 122 8.92 0.09 3.69
C SER A 122 8.34 1.51 3.76
N ALA A 123 7.61 1.84 4.84
CA ALA A 123 7.05 3.17 5.05
C ALA A 123 8.12 4.26 5.27
N ILE A 124 9.23 3.94 5.95
CA ILE A 124 10.37 4.85 6.09
C ILE A 124 10.99 5.16 4.72
N LEU A 125 11.20 4.14 3.88
CA LEU A 125 11.73 4.31 2.53
C LEU A 125 10.79 5.16 1.66
N LEU A 126 9.47 4.94 1.77
CA LEU A 126 8.46 5.77 1.12
C LEU A 126 8.54 7.23 1.57
N ALA A 127 8.61 7.48 2.88
CA ALA A 127 8.74 8.83 3.41
C ALA A 127 10.03 9.52 2.95
N ALA A 128 11.15 8.79 2.84
CA ALA A 128 12.42 9.34 2.40
C ALA A 128 12.39 9.90 0.97
N VAL A 129 11.52 9.37 0.10
CA VAL A 129 11.38 9.82 -1.29
C VAL A 129 10.24 10.84 -1.52
N VAL A 130 9.50 11.22 -0.47
CA VAL A 130 8.53 12.31 -0.52
C VAL A 130 9.10 13.60 -1.12
N PRO A 131 10.27 14.14 -0.69
CA PRO A 131 10.81 15.36 -1.31
C PRO A 131 11.05 15.21 -2.82
N ILE A 132 11.44 14.02 -3.29
CA ILE A 132 11.62 13.73 -4.72
C ILE A 132 10.28 13.79 -5.45
N THR A 133 9.23 13.18 -4.88
CA THR A 133 7.89 13.22 -5.48
C THR A 133 7.31 14.64 -5.53
N LEU A 134 7.54 15.44 -4.49
CA LEU A 134 7.09 16.83 -4.42
C LEU A 134 7.85 17.72 -5.42
N PHE A 135 9.15 17.49 -5.60
CA PHE A 135 9.92 18.19 -6.63
C PHE A 135 9.31 18.00 -8.02
N PHE A 136 9.08 16.76 -8.46
CA PHE A 136 8.49 16.48 -9.77
C PHE A 136 7.04 17.00 -9.90
N LEU A 137 6.28 16.97 -8.81
CA LEU A 137 4.95 17.57 -8.77
C LEU A 137 4.99 19.08 -9.01
N LEU A 138 5.90 19.80 -8.34
CA LEU A 138 6.04 21.26 -8.42
C LEU A 138 6.64 21.73 -9.75
N THR A 139 7.53 20.95 -10.35
CA THR A 139 8.09 21.23 -11.68
C THR A 139 7.08 21.01 -12.81
N GLY A 140 5.86 20.52 -12.50
CA GLY A 140 4.80 20.35 -13.49
C GLY A 140 4.97 19.11 -14.35
N ALA A 141 5.52 18.03 -13.80
CA ALA A 141 5.67 16.77 -14.51
C ALA A 141 4.31 16.20 -14.98
N ASN A 142 4.35 15.45 -16.09
CA ASN A 142 3.15 14.88 -16.66
C ASN A 142 2.53 13.80 -15.75
N TYR A 143 1.21 13.62 -15.85
CA TYR A 143 0.45 12.66 -15.02
C TYR A 143 0.99 11.22 -15.13
N HIS A 144 1.26 10.74 -16.35
CA HIS A 144 1.69 9.36 -16.58
C HIS A 144 3.07 9.07 -15.99
N PHE A 145 4.00 10.02 -16.10
CA PHE A 145 5.32 9.97 -15.49
C PHE A 145 5.21 9.91 -13.98
N LEU A 146 4.40 10.79 -13.38
CA LEU A 146 4.17 10.74 -11.93
C LEU A 146 3.54 9.41 -11.51
N MET A 147 2.56 8.89 -12.24
CA MET A 147 1.95 7.59 -11.94
C MET A 147 2.99 6.46 -11.96
N LEU A 148 3.83 6.39 -13.00
CA LEU A 148 4.90 5.39 -13.10
C LEU A 148 5.95 5.55 -11.99
N LEU A 149 6.31 6.79 -11.65
CA LEU A 149 7.24 7.09 -10.56
C LEU A 149 6.71 6.57 -9.22
N HIS A 150 5.44 6.81 -8.89
CA HIS A 150 4.85 6.31 -7.64
C HIS A 150 4.78 4.77 -7.62
N VAL A 151 4.41 4.14 -8.73
CA VAL A 151 4.40 2.67 -8.84
C VAL A 151 5.80 2.10 -8.60
N LEU A 152 6.82 2.67 -9.24
CA LEU A 152 8.22 2.25 -9.06
C LEU A 152 8.69 2.41 -7.62
N ILE A 153 8.39 3.56 -7.01
CA ILE A 153 8.76 3.87 -5.62
C ILE A 153 8.10 2.87 -4.65
N VAL A 154 6.79 2.65 -4.78
CA VAL A 154 6.04 1.77 -3.88
C VAL A 154 6.50 0.33 -4.03
N LEU A 155 6.71 -0.13 -5.25
CA LEU A 155 7.26 -1.46 -5.51
C LEU A 155 8.67 -1.62 -4.94
N GLY A 156 9.56 -0.65 -5.20
CA GLY A 156 10.94 -0.67 -4.70
C GLY A 156 11.01 -0.68 -3.17
N ALA A 157 10.24 0.21 -2.51
CA ALA A 157 10.18 0.27 -1.05
C ALA A 157 9.64 -1.03 -0.43
N GLY A 158 8.59 -1.60 -1.01
CA GLY A 158 8.04 -2.89 -0.58
C GLY A 158 9.02 -4.04 -0.74
N LEU A 159 9.72 -4.13 -1.88
CA LEU A 159 10.72 -5.17 -2.12
C LEU A 159 11.90 -5.06 -1.15
N LEU A 160 12.42 -3.85 -0.91
CA LEU A 160 13.51 -3.62 0.04
C LEU A 160 13.10 -3.92 1.49
N GLY A 161 11.88 -3.54 1.89
CA GLY A 161 11.35 -3.90 3.21
C GLY A 161 11.16 -5.40 3.39
N MET A 162 10.70 -6.10 2.36
CA MET A 162 10.56 -7.56 2.38
C MET A 162 11.90 -8.30 2.35
N ALA A 163 12.87 -7.82 1.58
CA ALA A 163 14.24 -8.33 1.63
C ALA A 163 14.81 -8.18 3.06
N ALA A 164 14.52 -7.04 3.70
CA ALA A 164 14.95 -6.82 5.06
C ALA A 164 14.36 -7.79 6.08
N LEU A 165 13.10 -8.19 5.91
CA LEU A 165 12.47 -9.24 6.69
C LEU A 165 13.17 -10.58 6.51
N HIS A 166 13.44 -10.95 5.26
CA HIS A 166 14.12 -12.20 4.92
C HIS A 166 15.48 -12.30 5.62
N ASP A 167 16.27 -11.23 5.58
CA ASP A 167 17.59 -11.18 6.23
C ASP A 167 17.46 -11.34 7.76
N GLY A 168 16.47 -10.69 8.37
CA GLY A 168 16.21 -10.80 9.81
C GLY A 168 15.80 -12.20 10.25
N LEU A 169 14.95 -12.87 9.48
CA LEU A 169 14.58 -14.28 9.74
C LEU A 169 15.76 -15.22 9.46
N ALA A 170 16.62 -14.92 8.49
CA ALA A 170 17.78 -15.74 8.15
C ALA A 170 18.80 -15.70 9.29
N PHE A 171 19.04 -14.52 9.85
CA PHE A 171 19.84 -14.34 11.05
C PHE A 171 19.30 -15.13 12.26
N ALA A 172 17.97 -15.14 12.46
CA ALA A 172 17.33 -15.92 13.52
C ALA A 172 17.48 -17.44 13.33
N CYS A 173 17.52 -17.91 12.08
CA CYS A 173 17.80 -19.30 11.72
C CYS A 173 19.24 -19.69 12.08
N GLU A 174 20.21 -18.88 11.63
CA GLU A 174 21.64 -19.22 11.72
C GLU A 174 22.18 -19.14 13.15
N LYS A 175 21.87 -18.08 13.90
CA LYS A 175 22.44 -17.91 15.23
C LYS A 175 21.78 -18.76 16.32
N ARG A 176 20.52 -19.18 16.14
CA ARG A 176 19.72 -19.71 17.27
C ARG A 176 18.91 -20.97 16.99
N GLY A 177 18.82 -21.44 15.74
CA GLY A 177 18.05 -22.66 15.42
C GLY A 177 16.55 -22.59 15.77
N VAL A 178 16.03 -21.40 16.08
CA VAL A 178 14.63 -21.15 16.48
C VAL A 178 13.71 -21.17 15.26
N TYR A 179 14.27 -20.85 14.09
CA TYR A 179 13.56 -20.76 12.82
C TYR A 179 14.12 -21.84 11.85
N PRO A 180 13.32 -22.82 11.40
CA PRO A 180 13.81 -23.90 10.55
C PRO A 180 14.05 -23.43 9.11
N LYS A 181 15.03 -24.04 8.42
CA LYS A 181 15.37 -23.71 7.01
C LYS A 181 14.15 -23.81 6.07
N ASN A 182 13.29 -24.79 6.29
CA ASN A 182 12.06 -24.99 5.51
C ASN A 182 11.08 -23.82 5.66
N ALA A 183 11.04 -23.17 6.83
CA ALA A 183 10.20 -22.01 7.04
C ALA A 183 10.70 -20.77 6.27
N MET A 184 11.99 -20.70 5.93
CA MET A 184 12.50 -19.61 5.08
C MET A 184 11.91 -19.68 3.66
N THR A 185 11.73 -20.88 3.13
CA THR A 185 11.04 -21.09 1.84
C THR A 185 9.59 -20.63 1.93
N ILE A 186 8.90 -20.93 3.03
CA ILE A 186 7.52 -20.47 3.27
C ILE A 186 7.45 -18.95 3.32
N MET A 187 8.40 -18.30 4.00
CA MET A 187 8.46 -16.83 3.99
C MET A 187 8.58 -16.29 2.57
N LYS A 188 9.39 -16.89 1.70
CA LYS A 188 9.56 -16.42 0.31
C LYS A 188 8.27 -16.56 -0.49
N VAL A 189 7.61 -17.70 -0.37
CA VAL A 189 6.29 -17.93 -0.99
C VAL A 189 5.27 -16.94 -0.44
N TRP A 190 5.28 -16.70 0.86
CA TRP A 190 4.40 -15.72 1.49
C TRP A 190 4.69 -14.29 1.03
N ALA A 191 5.95 -13.91 0.84
CA ALA A 191 6.32 -12.60 0.31
C ALA A 191 5.75 -12.38 -1.10
N VAL A 192 5.81 -13.40 -1.95
CA VAL A 192 5.18 -13.38 -3.28
C VAL A 192 3.66 -13.26 -3.17
N LEU A 193 3.03 -14.03 -2.28
CA LEU A 193 1.59 -13.94 -2.02
C LEU A 193 1.19 -12.56 -1.48
N PHE A 194 1.97 -11.99 -0.56
CA PHE A 194 1.76 -10.67 0.02
C PHE A 194 1.84 -9.58 -1.06
N ALA A 195 2.84 -9.66 -1.95
CA ALA A 195 2.94 -8.76 -3.09
C ALA A 195 1.73 -8.92 -4.04
N PHE A 196 1.31 -10.15 -4.32
CA PHE A 196 0.14 -10.44 -5.15
C PHE A 196 -1.14 -9.83 -4.56
N VAL A 197 -1.46 -10.15 -3.31
CA VAL A 197 -2.64 -9.60 -2.64
C VAL A 197 -2.54 -8.08 -2.50
N GLY A 198 -1.36 -7.54 -2.19
CA GLY A 198 -1.12 -6.10 -2.07
C GLY A 198 -1.38 -5.34 -3.36
N ILE A 199 -0.95 -5.88 -4.50
CA ILE A 199 -1.24 -5.32 -5.83
C ILE A 199 -2.76 -5.29 -6.08
N GLN A 200 -3.46 -6.38 -5.77
CA GLN A 200 -4.92 -6.44 -5.94
C GLN A 200 -5.66 -5.48 -5.00
N MET A 201 -5.21 -5.35 -3.75
CA MET A 201 -5.74 -4.36 -2.81
C MET A 201 -5.48 -2.94 -3.33
N GLY A 202 -4.32 -2.69 -3.92
CA GLY A 202 -3.98 -1.42 -4.55
C GLY A 202 -4.94 -1.06 -5.70
N TRP A 203 -5.28 -2.03 -6.52
CA TRP A 203 -6.28 -1.86 -7.59
C TRP A 203 -7.66 -1.49 -7.05
N ASN A 204 -8.11 -2.17 -5.98
CA ASN A 204 -9.41 -1.89 -5.36
C ASN A 204 -9.47 -0.53 -4.65
N LEU A 205 -8.34 -0.07 -4.09
CA LEU A 205 -8.24 1.22 -3.40
C LEU A 205 -8.00 2.41 -4.35
N GLN A 206 -7.75 2.16 -5.64
CA GLN A 206 -7.56 3.21 -6.65
C GLN A 206 -8.79 4.14 -6.71
N PRO A 207 -8.61 5.47 -6.91
CA PRO A 207 -7.37 6.19 -7.16
C PRO A 207 -6.58 6.54 -5.89
N PHE A 208 -5.26 6.34 -5.97
CA PHE A 208 -4.26 6.98 -5.10
C PHE A 208 -3.81 8.31 -5.72
N VAL A 209 -3.39 8.29 -6.99
CA VAL A 209 -3.10 9.48 -7.80
C VAL A 209 -4.31 9.77 -8.68
N GLY A 210 -4.97 10.92 -8.46
CA GLY A 210 -6.11 11.36 -9.27
C GLY A 210 -5.67 12.11 -10.54
N ASP A 211 -6.59 12.30 -11.48
CA ASP A 211 -6.41 13.14 -12.66
C ASP A 211 -6.93 14.56 -12.36
N ARG A 212 -6.15 15.60 -12.69
CA ARG A 212 -6.53 17.02 -12.47
C ARG A 212 -7.81 17.42 -13.21
N GLY A 213 -8.16 16.73 -14.30
CA GLY A 213 -9.35 17.01 -15.11
C GLY A 213 -10.63 16.30 -14.65
N ARG A 214 -10.58 15.42 -13.65
CA ARG A 214 -11.74 14.63 -13.19
C ARG A 214 -12.18 15.06 -11.78
N PRO A 215 -13.49 15.02 -11.47
CA PRO A 215 -13.97 15.27 -10.12
C PRO A 215 -13.37 14.23 -9.16
N PHE A 216 -13.19 14.63 -7.89
CA PHE A 216 -12.72 13.73 -6.85
C PHE A 216 -13.65 12.50 -6.75
N GLN A 217 -13.05 11.31 -6.79
CA GLN A 217 -13.75 10.04 -6.64
C GLN A 217 -13.08 9.22 -5.53
N PRO A 218 -13.79 8.92 -4.42
CA PRO A 218 -13.21 8.15 -3.32
C PRO A 218 -12.87 6.72 -3.74
N PHE A 219 -13.61 6.12 -4.68
CA PHE A 219 -13.29 4.85 -5.30
C PHE A 219 -13.64 4.91 -6.79
N ARG A 220 -12.82 4.29 -7.63
CA ARG A 220 -13.17 4.12 -9.05
C ARG A 220 -14.05 2.90 -9.20
N HIS A 221 -15.17 3.02 -9.92
CA HIS A 221 -15.95 1.86 -10.37
C HIS A 221 -15.06 1.05 -11.33
N ASN A 222 -14.57 -0.09 -10.85
CA ASN A 222 -13.68 -0.97 -11.60
C ASN A 222 -14.46 -2.21 -12.03
N GLU A 223 -14.67 -2.37 -13.33
CA GLU A 223 -15.04 -3.66 -13.92
C GLU A 223 -13.74 -4.44 -14.19
N GLY A 224 -13.42 -5.43 -13.36
CA GLY A 224 -12.24 -6.32 -13.52
C GLY A 224 -11.17 -6.24 -12.42
N ASN A 225 -10.06 -6.97 -12.60
CA ASN A 225 -8.94 -7.03 -11.65
C ASN A 225 -7.61 -6.52 -12.27
N PHE A 226 -6.62 -6.19 -11.44
CA PHE A 226 -5.32 -5.67 -11.91
C PHE A 226 -4.67 -6.57 -12.96
N TYR A 227 -4.70 -7.88 -12.75
CA TYR A 227 -4.06 -8.85 -13.62
C TYR A 227 -4.70 -8.89 -15.00
N THR A 228 -6.02 -8.85 -15.08
CA THR A 228 -6.75 -8.75 -16.35
C THR A 228 -6.41 -7.45 -17.08
N ALA A 229 -6.27 -6.33 -16.35
CA ALA A 229 -5.88 -5.06 -16.94
C ALA A 229 -4.44 -5.09 -17.49
N VAL A 230 -3.49 -5.71 -16.78
CA VAL A 230 -2.11 -5.88 -17.24
C VAL A 230 -2.06 -6.79 -18.46
N VAL A 231 -2.66 -7.98 -18.41
CA VAL A 231 -2.68 -8.93 -19.53
C VAL A 231 -3.31 -8.30 -20.77
N TYR A 232 -4.43 -7.59 -20.61
CA TYR A 232 -5.07 -6.86 -21.69
C TYR A 232 -4.17 -5.74 -22.24
N SER A 233 -3.52 -4.97 -21.38
CA SER A 233 -2.62 -3.89 -21.79
C SER A 233 -1.39 -4.41 -22.54
N VAL A 234 -0.79 -5.51 -22.06
CA VAL A 234 0.32 -6.18 -22.74
C VAL A 234 -0.14 -6.73 -24.09
N GLY A 235 -1.31 -7.40 -24.15
CA GLY A 235 -1.90 -7.88 -25.39
C GLY A 235 -2.10 -6.76 -26.41
N ARG A 236 -2.58 -5.58 -25.98
CA ARG A 236 -2.74 -4.41 -26.87
C ARG A 236 -1.43 -3.85 -27.41
N ILE A 237 -0.36 -3.92 -26.64
CA ILE A 237 0.97 -3.46 -27.08
C ILE A 237 1.58 -4.49 -28.03
N MET A 238 1.46 -5.78 -27.74
CA MET A 238 2.03 -6.84 -28.57
C MET A 238 1.26 -7.05 -29.88
N HIS A 239 -0.04 -6.75 -29.92
CA HIS A 239 -0.88 -6.94 -31.11
C HIS A 239 -1.06 -5.72 -31.99
N GLY A 240 -0.41 -4.58 -31.70
CA GLY A 240 -0.30 -3.43 -32.63
C GLY A 240 -1.62 -3.01 -33.31
N GLU A 241 -2.28 -2.01 -32.72
CA GLU A 241 -3.45 -1.26 -33.25
C GLU A 241 -4.86 -1.86 -33.07
N GLY A 242 -5.79 -0.94 -32.71
CA GLY A 242 -7.00 -0.82 -33.54
C GLY A 242 -8.29 -1.51 -33.12
N THR A 243 -8.73 -1.47 -31.85
CA THR A 243 -10.19 -1.42 -31.60
C THR A 243 -10.49 -0.69 -30.29
N ALA A 244 -11.01 0.53 -30.40
CA ALA A 244 -11.74 1.13 -29.28
C ALA A 244 -12.89 0.18 -28.91
N PRO A 245 -13.13 -0.14 -27.63
CA PRO A 245 -14.25 -0.98 -27.29
C PRO A 245 -15.53 -0.23 -27.66
N THR A 246 -16.27 -0.74 -28.63
CA THR A 246 -17.70 -0.50 -28.69
C THR A 246 -18.27 -1.11 -27.42
N LEU A 247 -18.53 -0.25 -26.43
CA LEU A 247 -19.37 -0.60 -25.29
C LEU A 247 -20.66 -1.22 -25.84
N PRO A 248 -21.17 -2.32 -25.29
CA PRO A 248 -22.46 -2.85 -25.69
C PRO A 248 -23.49 -1.72 -25.56
N SER A 249 -24.13 -1.38 -26.69
CA SER A 249 -25.22 -0.42 -26.71
C SER A 249 -26.24 -0.86 -25.67
N VAL A 250 -26.46 -0.02 -24.66
CA VAL A 250 -27.58 -0.17 -23.74
C VAL A 250 -28.84 -0.22 -24.59
N THR A 251 -29.44 -1.41 -24.71
CA THR A 251 -30.79 -1.56 -25.24
C THR A 251 -31.71 -0.74 -24.33
N PRO A 252 -32.51 0.20 -24.83
CA PRO A 252 -33.50 0.85 -24.00
C PRO A 252 -34.42 -0.23 -23.44
N GLY A 253 -34.45 -0.39 -22.12
CA GLY A 253 -35.46 -1.23 -21.47
C GLY A 253 -36.87 -0.76 -21.84
N PRO A 254 -37.86 -1.66 -21.87
CA PRO A 254 -39.20 -1.31 -22.33
C PRO A 254 -39.77 -0.17 -21.47
N ALA A 255 -40.35 0.83 -22.14
CA ALA A 255 -40.96 1.99 -21.52
C ALA A 255 -41.92 1.57 -20.40
N VAL A 256 -41.56 1.89 -19.16
CA VAL A 256 -42.47 1.77 -18.01
C VAL A 256 -43.64 2.71 -18.28
N GLY A 257 -44.83 2.12 -18.34
CA GLY A 257 -46.07 2.80 -18.71
C GLY A 257 -46.38 4.02 -17.85
N ASN A 258 -46.96 5.03 -18.49
CA ASN A 258 -47.46 6.24 -17.85
C ASN A 258 -48.36 5.90 -16.65
N PRO A 259 -48.19 6.57 -15.48
CA PRO A 259 -49.17 6.48 -14.41
C PRO A 259 -50.51 7.10 -14.87
N PRO A 260 -51.66 6.48 -14.54
CA PRO A 260 -52.96 7.01 -14.93
C PRO A 260 -53.33 8.18 -14.04
N GLY A 261 -53.59 9.34 -14.65
CA GLY A 261 -54.31 10.43 -13.97
C GLY A 261 -53.59 11.77 -13.94
N LEU A 262 -53.53 12.45 -15.08
CA LEU A 262 -53.65 13.91 -15.12
C LEU A 262 -54.44 14.25 -16.38
N ARG A 263 -55.72 14.57 -16.18
CA ARG A 263 -56.61 15.08 -17.23
C ARG A 263 -56.06 16.43 -17.73
N THR A 264 -55.55 16.46 -18.94
CA THR A 264 -55.48 17.69 -19.74
C THR A 264 -56.88 18.04 -20.22
N PRO A 265 -57.41 19.25 -19.95
CA PRO A 265 -58.61 19.72 -20.61
C PRO A 265 -58.25 20.17 -22.02
N SER A 266 -58.89 19.54 -23.01
CA SER A 266 -58.87 19.93 -24.41
C SER A 266 -59.94 20.99 -24.73
N LEU A 267 -59.63 21.78 -25.76
CA LEU A 267 -60.48 22.71 -26.54
C LEU A 267 -60.71 24.09 -25.92
N ILE A 268 -60.24 25.14 -26.62
CA ILE A 268 -61.08 25.87 -27.59
C ILE A 268 -60.22 26.31 -28.79
N ASP A 269 -60.68 25.92 -29.98
CA ASP A 269 -60.31 26.41 -31.31
C ASP A 269 -61.07 27.73 -31.59
N SER A 270 -60.38 28.77 -32.09
CA SER A 270 -61.01 29.74 -33.01
C SER A 270 -59.98 30.63 -33.72
N GLY A 271 -59.91 30.46 -35.04
CA GLY A 271 -60.05 31.60 -35.97
C GLY A 271 -58.78 32.37 -36.34
N GLY A 272 -58.28 32.14 -37.55
CA GLY A 272 -57.21 32.95 -38.15
C GLY A 272 -57.64 34.33 -38.63
N ALA A 273 -56.66 35.20 -38.94
CA ALA A 273 -56.60 36.06 -40.12
C ALA A 273 -55.40 37.04 -40.10
N ARG A 274 -54.64 37.01 -41.22
CA ARG A 274 -54.04 38.13 -41.98
C ARG A 274 -53.03 39.13 -41.37
N SER A 275 -51.86 39.13 -42.01
CA SER A 275 -51.11 40.27 -42.61
C SER A 275 -51.08 41.61 -41.87
N ARG A 276 -49.89 42.07 -41.45
CA ARG A 276 -48.89 42.87 -42.18
C ARG A 276 -47.70 43.10 -41.24
#